data_AF-A0A367F438-F1
#
_entry.id   AF-A0A367F438-F1
#
_cell.length_a   1.000
_cell.length_b   1.000
_cell.length_c   1.000
_cell.angle_alpha   90.00
_cell.angle_beta   90.00
_cell.angle_gamma   90.00
#
_symmetry.space_group_name_H-M   'P 1'
#
loop_
_entity.id
_entity.type
_entity.pdbx_description
1 polymer ?
#
loop_
_entity_poly.entity_id
_entity_poly.type
_entity_poly.pdbx_seq_one_letter_code
_entity_poly.pdbx_strand_id
1 'polypeptide(L)'
;MDHDKVAAVNYCSHLISGPAGDDDPGGVNAGAYLYPCGESVNNWHFRALFYAYGEQLTLEDRYTDEHEVSSSVKVYTTEGKLLDEDYFHTGTKQTYNLGTPDGSGDIAEGLRVKFNVCVRGVECSTGGSWNGYIYGTA
;
A
#
# COMPACT_ATOMS: atom_id res chain seq x y z
N MET A 1 2.11 2.76 28.57
CA MET A 1 1.59 3.51 27.40
C MET A 1 0.53 2.66 26.78
N ASP A 2 -0.60 3.27 26.42
CA ASP A 2 -1.88 2.60 26.29
C ASP A 2 -2.07 2.08 24.86
N HIS A 3 -1.64 0.84 24.60
CA HIS A 3 -1.82 0.13 23.32
C HIS A 3 -3.31 -0.07 22.96
N ASP A 4 -4.23 0.35 23.85
CA ASP A 4 -5.66 0.07 23.77
C ASP A 4 -6.45 1.14 22.98
N LYS A 5 -5.86 2.29 22.63
CA LYS A 5 -6.60 3.36 21.92
C LYS A 5 -6.97 2.98 20.48
N VAL A 6 -6.08 2.30 19.76
CA VAL A 6 -6.33 1.87 18.38
C VAL A 6 -7.26 0.66 18.36
N ALA A 7 -7.11 -0.29 19.29
CA ALA A 7 -7.97 -1.48 19.39
C ALA A 7 -9.43 -1.15 19.79
N ALA A 8 -9.67 -0.01 20.46
CA ALA A 8 -11.01 0.46 20.82
C ALA A 8 -11.77 1.12 19.66
N VAL A 9 -11.09 1.46 18.57
CA VAL A 9 -11.69 2.11 17.39
C VAL A 9 -12.02 1.05 16.36
N ASN A 10 -13.27 1.01 15.91
CA ASN A 10 -13.65 0.19 14.76
C ASN A 10 -13.11 0.86 13.48
N TYR A 11 -12.27 0.16 12.72
CA TYR A 11 -11.68 0.70 11.50
C TYR A 11 -12.39 0.18 10.24
N CYS A 12 -12.50 1.07 9.27
CA CYS A 12 -12.99 0.82 7.94
C CYS A 12 -11.83 0.98 6.94
N SER A 13 -11.88 0.22 5.85
CA SER A 13 -10.86 0.28 4.81
C SER A 13 -11.39 0.81 3.48
N HIS A 14 -10.55 1.54 2.75
CA HIS A 14 -10.87 2.01 1.40
C HIS A 14 -9.67 1.84 0.47
N LEU A 15 -9.96 1.51 -0.78
CA LEU A 15 -8.98 1.45 -1.85
C LEU A 15 -9.30 2.53 -2.88
N ILE A 16 -8.28 3.30 -3.28
CA ILE A 16 -8.36 4.20 -4.42
C ILE A 16 -7.30 3.83 -5.43
N SER A 17 -7.59 4.11 -6.69
CA SER A 17 -6.61 4.01 -7.76
C SER A 17 -6.87 5.04 -8.84
N GLY A 18 -5.81 5.45 -9.52
CA GLY A 18 -5.88 6.36 -10.65
C GLY A 18 -4.69 6.15 -11.57
N PRO A 19 -4.78 6.61 -12.82
CA PRO A 19 -3.65 6.57 -13.73
C PRO A 19 -2.45 7.29 -13.10
N ALA A 20 -1.26 6.75 -13.31
CA ALA A 20 -0.03 7.49 -13.12
C ALA A 20 -0.01 8.66 -14.12
N GLY A 21 0.73 9.71 -13.75
CA GLY A 21 0.83 10.90 -14.58
C GLY A 21 1.60 10.64 -15.88
N ASP A 22 1.82 11.71 -16.65
CA ASP A 22 2.51 11.63 -17.95
C ASP A 22 3.94 11.06 -17.87
N ASP A 23 4.55 11.06 -16.67
CA ASP A 23 5.88 10.49 -16.41
C ASP A 23 5.89 8.95 -16.39
N ASP A 24 4.72 8.30 -16.33
CA ASP A 24 4.56 6.84 -16.42
C ASP A 24 3.26 6.47 -17.17
N PRO A 25 3.23 6.65 -18.50
CA PRO A 25 2.01 6.51 -19.29
C PRO A 25 1.47 5.07 -19.30
N GLY A 26 0.43 4.84 -18.50
CA GLY A 26 -0.21 3.54 -18.34
C GLY A 26 -0.10 3.00 -16.93
N GLY A 27 0.85 3.50 -16.13
CA GLY A 27 1.01 3.11 -14.74
C GLY A 27 -0.27 3.40 -13.97
N VAL A 28 -0.47 2.71 -12.85
CA VAL A 28 -1.62 2.96 -12.00
C VAL A 28 -1.14 3.15 -10.57
N ASN A 29 -1.28 4.39 -10.09
CA ASN A 29 -1.08 4.72 -8.69
C ASN A 29 -2.26 4.19 -7.87
N ALA A 30 -2.00 3.80 -6.63
CA ALA A 30 -3.05 3.35 -5.74
C ALA A 30 -2.79 3.69 -4.29
N GLY A 31 -3.85 3.66 -3.50
CA GLY A 31 -3.78 3.82 -2.06
C GLY A 31 -4.72 2.88 -1.34
N ALA A 32 -4.23 2.30 -0.25
CA ALA A 32 -5.00 1.57 0.74
C ALA A 32 -5.05 2.38 2.03
N TYR A 33 -6.24 2.56 2.59
CA TYR A 33 -6.48 3.44 3.72
C TYR A 33 -7.20 2.69 4.84
N LEU A 34 -6.83 2.99 6.08
CA LEU A 34 -7.58 2.68 7.28
C LEU A 34 -8.01 3.98 7.95
N TYR A 35 -9.31 4.06 8.26
CA TYR A 35 -9.93 5.23 8.88
C TYR A 35 -11.02 4.76 9.86
N PRO A 36 -11.35 5.54 10.91
CA PRO A 36 -12.43 5.19 11.82
C PRO A 36 -13.76 5.00 11.07
N CYS A 37 -14.45 3.90 11.34
CA CYS A 37 -15.77 3.68 10.77
C CYS A 37 -16.73 4.79 11.21
N GLY A 38 -17.54 5.30 10.28
CA GLY A 38 -18.43 6.44 10.50
C GLY A 38 -17.81 7.78 10.13
N GLU A 39 -16.52 7.82 9.80
CA GLU A 39 -15.84 9.00 9.27
C GLU A 39 -15.64 8.95 7.75
N SER A 40 -15.21 10.08 7.17
CA SER A 40 -14.79 10.16 5.78
C SER A 40 -13.39 9.54 5.61
N VAL A 41 -13.13 8.91 4.46
CA VAL A 41 -11.80 8.40 4.10
C VAL A 41 -10.69 9.48 4.15
N ASN A 42 -11.04 10.76 4.00
CA ASN A 42 -10.07 11.86 4.13
C ASN A 42 -9.49 12.00 5.56
N ASN A 43 -10.22 11.49 6.56
CA ASN A 43 -9.78 11.36 7.95
C ASN A 43 -9.07 10.01 8.20
N TRP A 44 -8.34 9.51 7.20
CA TRP A 44 -7.51 8.33 7.37
C TRP A 44 -6.47 8.53 8.48
N HIS A 45 -6.22 7.43 9.20
CA HIS A 45 -5.20 7.33 10.23
C HIS A 45 -3.96 6.64 9.69
N PHE A 46 -4.15 5.57 8.91
CA PHE A 46 -3.07 4.81 8.31
C PHE A 46 -3.28 4.66 6.81
N ARG A 47 -2.19 4.66 6.04
CA ARG A 47 -2.27 4.36 4.62
C ARG A 47 -1.00 3.74 4.07
N ALA A 48 -1.18 3.00 2.99
CA ALA A 48 -0.14 2.61 2.05
C ALA A 48 -0.46 3.26 0.70
N LEU A 49 0.54 3.87 0.06
CA LEU A 49 0.44 4.45 -1.27
C LEU A 49 1.46 3.78 -2.18
N PHE A 50 0.99 3.24 -3.29
CA PHE A 50 1.82 2.73 -4.36
C PHE A 50 1.88 3.77 -5.48
N TYR A 51 3.09 4.15 -5.86
CA TYR A 51 3.38 4.98 -7.02
C TYR A 51 4.02 4.11 -8.08
N ALA A 52 3.39 4.03 -9.25
CA ALA A 52 3.91 3.24 -10.37
C ALA A 52 5.21 3.88 -10.88
N TYR A 53 5.20 5.20 -11.08
CA TYR A 53 6.43 5.95 -11.37
C TYR A 53 7.43 5.86 -10.21
N GLY A 54 8.62 5.34 -10.52
CA GLY A 54 9.69 5.10 -9.54
C GLY A 54 9.40 3.97 -8.55
N GLU A 55 8.30 3.25 -8.74
CA GLU A 55 7.95 2.00 -8.04
C GLU A 55 8.05 2.12 -6.52
N GLN A 56 7.36 3.10 -5.97
CA GLN A 56 7.50 3.45 -4.57
C GLN A 56 6.29 2.98 -3.76
N LEU A 57 6.57 2.45 -2.58
CA LEU A 57 5.58 2.27 -1.53
C LEU A 57 5.81 3.30 -0.43
N THR A 58 4.84 4.15 -0.18
CA THR A 58 4.84 5.02 1.01
C THR A 58 3.88 4.47 2.06
N LEU A 59 4.39 4.20 3.25
CA LEU A 59 3.60 3.88 4.43
C LEU A 59 3.54 5.10 5.36
N GLU A 60 2.34 5.40 5.84
CA GLU A 60 2.11 6.52 6.76
C GLU A 60 1.20 6.12 7.91
N ASP A 61 1.65 6.47 9.12
CA ASP A 61 0.83 6.67 10.30
C ASP A 61 0.69 8.19 10.54
N ARG A 62 -0.55 8.69 10.55
CA ARG A 62 -0.87 10.10 10.85
C ARG A 62 -1.11 10.35 12.33
N TYR A 63 -1.46 9.33 13.11
CA TYR A 63 -1.79 9.47 14.53
C TYR A 63 -0.53 9.69 15.38
N THR A 64 0.65 9.26 14.90
CA THR A 64 1.95 9.39 15.58
C THR A 64 1.92 8.84 17.01
N ASP A 65 1.09 7.81 17.24
CA ASP A 65 0.96 7.15 18.53
C ASP A 65 1.89 5.93 18.64
N GLU A 66 2.89 5.87 17.77
CA GLU A 66 3.94 4.85 17.69
C GLU A 66 3.42 3.45 17.31
N HIS A 67 2.19 3.34 16.79
CA HIS A 67 1.75 2.06 16.22
C HIS A 67 2.48 1.78 14.92
N GLU A 68 3.10 0.60 14.86
CA GLU A 68 3.75 0.12 13.65
C GLU A 68 2.68 -0.19 12.59
N VAL A 69 2.73 0.55 11.49
CA VAL A 69 1.99 0.28 10.26
C VAL A 69 2.85 -0.59 9.36
N SER A 70 2.26 -1.64 8.77
CA SER A 70 2.94 -2.55 7.86
C SER A 70 2.16 -2.77 6.57
N SER A 71 2.85 -3.32 5.58
CA SER A 71 2.30 -3.67 4.28
C SER A 71 3.05 -4.84 3.70
N SER A 72 2.32 -5.80 3.12
CA SER A 72 2.88 -6.80 2.23
C SER A 72 2.66 -6.35 0.79
N VAL A 73 3.72 -6.29 -0.01
CA VAL A 73 3.65 -6.03 -1.45
C VAL A 73 3.90 -7.33 -2.19
N LYS A 74 3.03 -7.67 -3.14
CA LYS A 74 3.10 -8.90 -3.92
C LYS A 74 3.00 -8.57 -5.39
N VAL A 75 3.97 -9.05 -6.17
CA VAL A 75 4.04 -8.85 -7.61
C VAL A 75 3.61 -10.13 -8.31
N TYR A 76 2.70 -10.01 -9.27
CA TYR A 76 2.14 -11.12 -10.03
C TYR A 76 2.30 -10.90 -11.54
N THR A 77 2.37 -11.98 -12.30
CA THR A 77 2.13 -11.92 -13.75
C THR A 77 0.66 -11.58 -14.05
N THR A 78 0.36 -11.25 -15.31
CA THR A 78 -1.03 -11.02 -15.77
C THR A 78 -1.91 -12.27 -15.63
N GLU A 79 -1.31 -13.46 -15.69
CA GLU A 79 -1.97 -14.75 -15.46
C GLU A 79 -2.18 -15.06 -13.97
N GLY A 80 -1.67 -14.22 -13.07
CA GLY A 80 -1.84 -14.35 -11.62
C GLY A 80 -0.78 -15.22 -10.93
N LYS A 81 0.35 -15.51 -11.58
CA LYS A 81 1.47 -16.20 -10.94
C LYS A 81 2.24 -15.21 -10.05
N LEU A 82 2.41 -15.52 -8.77
CA LEU A 82 3.27 -14.73 -7.86
C LEU A 82 4.72 -14.81 -8.34
N LEU A 83 5.35 -13.65 -8.51
CA LEU A 83 6.76 -13.50 -8.85
C LEU A 83 7.59 -13.15 -7.62
N ASP A 84 7.06 -12.26 -6.78
CA ASP A 84 7.78 -11.74 -5.61
C ASP A 84 6.83 -11.26 -4.51
N GLU A 85 7.34 -11.25 -3.28
CA GLU A 85 6.64 -10.81 -2.10
C GLU A 85 7.58 -10.17 -1.08
N ASP A 86 7.34 -8.89 -0.81
CA ASP A 86 8.07 -8.08 0.15
C ASP A 86 7.19 -7.65 1.32
N TYR A 87 7.83 -7.36 2.44
CA TYR A 87 7.18 -6.91 3.67
C TYR A 87 7.85 -5.64 4.20
N PHE A 88 7.04 -4.61 4.43
CA PHE A 88 7.47 -3.30 4.91
C PHE A 88 6.75 -2.94 6.19
N HIS A 89 7.42 -2.22 7.08
CA HIS A 89 6.83 -1.74 8.32
C HIS A 89 7.50 -0.44 8.79
N THR A 90 6.75 0.44 9.44
CA THR A 90 7.27 1.71 9.96
C THR A 90 6.41 2.21 11.11
N GLY A 91 7.01 2.93 12.06
CA GLY A 91 6.27 3.67 13.10
C GLY A 91 5.96 5.12 12.73
N THR A 92 6.42 5.59 11.57
CA THR A 92 6.22 6.96 11.05
C THR A 92 6.05 6.95 9.54
N LYS A 93 5.94 8.11 8.88
CA LYS A 93 6.03 8.20 7.42
C LYS A 93 7.35 7.62 6.91
N GLN A 94 7.30 6.65 6.01
CA GLN A 94 8.47 6.15 5.29
C GLN A 94 8.12 5.75 3.85
N THR A 95 9.05 6.00 2.94
CA THR A 95 8.95 5.60 1.53
C THR A 95 10.01 4.55 1.24
N TYR A 96 9.60 3.49 0.57
CA TYR A 96 10.40 2.37 0.14
C TYR A 96 10.40 2.33 -1.39
N ASN A 97 11.57 2.10 -1.97
CA ASN A 97 11.64 1.73 -3.38
C ASN A 97 11.37 0.23 -3.43
N LEU A 98 10.37 -0.16 -4.19
CA LEU A 98 10.06 -1.56 -4.43
C LEU A 98 11.07 -2.04 -5.45
N GLY A 99 11.96 -2.91 -5.02
CA GLY A 99 12.85 -3.58 -5.95
C GLY A 99 12.05 -4.45 -6.90
N THR A 100 12.65 -4.85 -8.01
CA THR A 100 12.17 -6.04 -8.72
C THR A 100 12.24 -7.30 -7.86
N PRO A 101 11.49 -8.35 -8.27
CA PRO A 101 11.74 -9.74 -7.89
C PRO A 101 13.20 -10.24 -7.95
N ASP A 102 14.06 -9.62 -8.76
CA ASP A 102 15.48 -9.99 -8.93
C ASP A 102 16.48 -9.02 -8.25
N GLY A 103 15.98 -8.02 -7.52
CA GLY A 103 16.81 -7.06 -6.78
C GLY A 103 17.46 -5.94 -7.61
N SER A 104 17.04 -5.75 -8.86
CA SER A 104 17.52 -4.71 -9.79
C SER A 104 16.87 -3.34 -9.62
N GLY A 105 15.64 -3.26 -9.10
CA GLY A 105 15.00 -1.97 -8.78
C GLY A 105 13.91 -1.47 -9.75
N ASP A 106 13.53 -2.27 -10.76
CA ASP A 106 12.56 -1.92 -11.83
C ASP A 106 11.51 -3.05 -12.10
N ILE A 107 10.45 -3.18 -11.29
CA ILE A 107 9.28 -4.05 -11.52
C ILE A 107 8.78 -3.91 -12.97
N ALA A 108 9.10 -4.92 -13.78
CA ALA A 108 8.79 -4.94 -15.19
C ALA A 108 7.32 -4.60 -15.51
N GLU A 109 7.14 -3.91 -16.64
CA GLU A 109 5.85 -3.48 -17.15
C GLU A 109 4.90 -4.67 -17.39
N GLY A 110 3.60 -4.43 -17.22
CA GLY A 110 2.56 -5.43 -17.40
C GLY A 110 2.37 -6.34 -16.18
N LEU A 111 3.14 -6.16 -15.11
CA LEU A 111 2.95 -6.90 -13.87
C LEU A 111 1.83 -6.31 -13.01
N ARG A 112 1.23 -7.18 -12.20
CA ARG A 112 0.22 -6.81 -11.23
C ARG A 112 0.82 -6.66 -9.85
N VAL A 113 0.58 -5.54 -9.18
CA VAL A 113 1.01 -5.32 -7.80
C VAL A 113 -0.20 -5.33 -6.89
N LYS A 114 -0.12 -6.12 -5.82
CA LYS A 114 -1.06 -6.10 -4.71
C LYS A 114 -0.36 -5.63 -3.47
N PHE A 115 -1.01 -4.77 -2.71
CA PHE A 115 -0.54 -4.37 -1.40
C PHE A 115 -1.71 -4.12 -0.46
N ASN A 116 -1.41 -4.03 0.83
CA ASN A 116 -2.38 -3.74 1.89
C ASN A 116 -1.82 -2.71 2.87
N VAL A 117 -2.61 -2.32 3.85
CA VAL A 117 -2.12 -1.62 5.04
C VAL A 117 -2.62 -2.38 6.27
N CYS A 118 -1.71 -2.65 7.20
CA CYS A 118 -1.94 -3.43 8.39
C CYS A 118 -1.44 -2.66 9.61
N VAL A 119 -2.15 -2.74 10.72
CA VAL A 119 -1.71 -2.16 12.01
C VAL A 119 -1.96 -3.19 13.09
N ARG A 120 -1.00 -3.39 13.97
CA ARG A 120 -1.13 -4.37 15.06
C ARG A 120 -2.33 -4.00 15.95
N GLY A 121 -3.21 -4.97 16.20
CA GLY A 121 -4.41 -4.76 17.01
C GLY A 121 -5.61 -4.22 16.22
N VAL A 122 -5.43 -3.95 14.92
CA VAL A 122 -6.50 -3.66 13.95
C VAL A 122 -6.50 -4.77 12.89
N GLU A 123 -7.66 -5.05 12.31
CA GLU A 123 -7.67 -5.84 11.08
C GLU A 123 -6.92 -5.08 9.98
N CYS A 124 -6.05 -5.77 9.23
CA CYS A 124 -5.53 -5.21 7.99
C CYS A 124 -6.70 -4.76 7.12
N SER A 125 -6.48 -3.79 6.22
CA SER A 125 -7.51 -3.38 5.25
C SER A 125 -8.15 -4.62 4.59
N THR A 126 -9.35 -5.00 5.04
CA THR A 126 -9.97 -6.29 4.72
C THR A 126 -10.77 -6.20 3.43
N GLY A 127 -10.54 -7.14 2.52
CA GLY A 127 -11.28 -7.29 1.26
C GLY A 127 -10.65 -6.63 0.04
N GLY A 128 -9.61 -5.82 0.22
CA GLY A 128 -8.97 -5.06 -0.84
C GLY A 128 -7.64 -5.63 -1.31
N SER A 129 -7.62 -6.83 -1.89
CA SER A 129 -6.57 -7.12 -2.88
C SER A 129 -6.78 -6.12 -4.02
N TRP A 130 -6.07 -5.00 -4.01
CA TRP A 130 -6.05 -4.17 -5.20
C TRP A 130 -5.21 -4.88 -6.26
N ASN A 131 -5.82 -5.26 -7.39
CA ASN A 131 -5.07 -5.65 -8.58
C ASN A 131 -4.57 -4.37 -9.23
N GLY A 132 -3.45 -3.86 -8.75
CA GLY A 132 -2.74 -2.84 -9.48
C GLY A 132 -2.10 -3.37 -10.70
N TYR A 133 -2.09 -2.59 -11.77
CA TYR A 133 -1.25 -2.87 -12.91
C TYR A 133 -0.16 -1.82 -12.93
N ILE A 134 1.09 -2.27 -12.98
CA ILE A 134 2.16 -1.44 -13.50
C ILE A 134 2.07 -1.59 -15.01
N TYR A 135 1.78 -0.52 -15.73
CA TYR A 135 2.17 -0.43 -17.13
C TYR A 135 3.22 0.66 -17.17
N GLY A 136 4.49 0.30 -17.35
CA GLY A 136 5.43 1.31 -17.82
C GLY A 136 5.16 1.59 -19.30
N THR A 137 5.69 2.71 -19.79
CA THR A 137 6.03 2.80 -21.21
C THR A 137 7.48 2.45 -21.43
N ALA A 138 7.69 1.41 -22.24
CA ALA A 138 8.95 1.08 -22.89
C ALA A 138 9.71 2.28 -23.46
#